data_AF-A0A8J7XKE2-F1
#
_entry.id   AF-A0A8J7XKE2-F1
#
_cell.length_a   1.000
_cell.length_b   1.000
_cell.length_c   1.000
_cell.angle_alpha   90.00
_cell.angle_beta   90.00
_cell.angle_gamma   90.00
#
_symmetry.space_group_name_H-M   'P 1'
#
loop_
_entity.id
_entity.type
_entity.pdbx_description
1 polymer ?
#
loop_
_entity_poly.entity_id
_entity_poly.type
_entity_poly.pdbx_seq_one_letter_code
_entity_poly.pdbx_strand_id
1 'polypeptide(L)'
;MTIYVVKTGSETLRIREEDFGCTIWSRDKYAEGDASTLDVLRRLSEGNSIEKITADISEENDIPLKEVYTGLLPMFQELSKAGWFLEELKMLEDKQ
;
A
#
# COMPACT_ATOMS: atom_id res chain seq x y z
N MET A 1 -17.39 -6.08 -10.16
CA MET A 1 -16.20 -6.48 -9.40
C MET A 1 -15.00 -5.82 -10.04
N THR A 2 -14.41 -4.85 -9.35
CA THR A 2 -13.25 -4.09 -9.84
C THR A 2 -11.99 -4.78 -9.35
N ILE A 3 -10.99 -4.92 -10.23
CA ILE A 3 -9.66 -5.44 -9.87
C ILE A 3 -8.68 -4.31 -10.16
N TYR A 4 -7.91 -3.90 -9.15
CA TYR A 4 -6.82 -2.95 -9.30
C TYR A 4 -5.52 -3.70 -9.58
N VAL A 5 -4.62 -3.06 -10.32
CA VAL A 5 -3.32 -3.65 -10.69
C VAL A 5 -2.22 -2.70 -10.27
N VAL A 6 -1.31 -3.20 -9.43
CA VAL A 6 -0.14 -2.45 -8.96
C VAL A 6 1.12 -3.20 -9.36
N LYS A 7 2.11 -2.45 -9.85
CA LYS A 7 3.44 -2.99 -10.14
C LYS A 7 4.36 -2.69 -8.97
N THR A 8 5.16 -3.67 -8.58
CA THR A 8 6.20 -3.49 -7.56
C THR A 8 7.44 -4.27 -7.98
N GLY A 9 8.54 -3.56 -8.27
CA GLY A 9 9.71 -4.16 -8.92
C GLY A 9 9.33 -4.94 -10.18
N SER A 10 9.62 -6.25 -10.20
CA SER A 10 9.26 -7.17 -11.29
C SER A 10 7.88 -7.82 -11.15
N GLU A 11 7.18 -7.61 -10.04
CA GLU A 11 5.91 -8.24 -9.72
C GLU A 11 4.72 -7.40 -10.19
N THR A 12 3.62 -8.08 -10.54
CA THR A 12 2.34 -7.45 -10.86
C THR A 12 1.29 -8.01 -9.92
N LEU A 13 0.89 -7.18 -8.96
CA LEU A 13 -0.11 -7.51 -7.96
C LEU A 13 -1.50 -7.23 -8.53
N ARG A 14 -2.43 -8.14 -8.25
CA ARG A 14 -3.86 -7.94 -8.47
C ARG A 14 -4.50 -7.75 -7.11
N ILE A 15 -5.25 -6.67 -6.97
CA ILE A 15 -5.99 -6.34 -5.76
C ILE A 15 -7.48 -6.44 -6.07
N ARG A 16 -8.19 -7.27 -5.33
CA ARG A 16 -9.65 -7.35 -5.39
C ARG A 16 -10.21 -6.87 -4.08
N GLU A 17 -11.16 -5.96 -4.21
CA GLU A 17 -11.95 -5.44 -3.10
C GLU A 17 -12.87 -6.52 -2.55
N GLU A 18 -12.93 -6.61 -1.23
CA GLU A 18 -13.74 -7.54 -0.45
C GLU A 18 -14.43 -6.78 0.69
N ASP A 19 -15.45 -7.38 1.30
CA ASP A 19 -16.17 -6.77 2.43
C ASP A 19 -15.27 -6.45 3.65
N PHE A 20 -14.11 -7.12 3.76
CA PHE A 20 -13.13 -6.90 4.83
C PHE A 20 -11.97 -5.96 4.45
N GLY A 21 -11.93 -5.47 3.21
CA GLY A 21 -10.81 -4.70 2.67
C GLY A 21 -10.42 -5.23 1.30
N CYS A 22 -9.34 -6.02 1.23
CA CYS A 22 -8.87 -6.56 -0.04
C CYS A 22 -8.12 -7.89 0.06
N THR A 23 -8.15 -8.63 -1.05
CA THR A 23 -7.20 -9.70 -1.33
C THR A 23 -6.16 -9.22 -2.33
N ILE A 24 -4.90 -9.58 -2.08
CA ILE A 24 -3.73 -9.19 -2.88
C ILE A 24 -3.04 -10.47 -3.33
N TRP A 25 -2.80 -10.61 -4.63
CA TRP A 25 -2.05 -11.77 -5.12
C TRP A 25 -1.17 -11.48 -6.33
N SER A 26 -0.07 -12.22 -6.41
CA SER A 26 0.77 -12.37 -7.59
C SER A 26 1.10 -13.84 -7.72
N ARG A 27 1.01 -14.42 -8.93
CA ARG A 27 1.30 -15.84 -9.29
C ARG A 27 1.09 -16.88 -8.17
N ASP A 28 2.04 -17.00 -7.26
CA ASP A 28 2.18 -18.00 -6.20
C ASP A 28 2.02 -17.46 -4.75
N LYS A 29 1.77 -16.15 -4.60
CA LYS A 29 1.71 -15.44 -3.33
C LYS A 29 0.35 -14.78 -3.12
N TYR A 30 -0.07 -14.75 -1.86
CA TYR A 30 -1.35 -14.22 -1.42
C TYR A 30 -1.17 -13.46 -0.10
N ALA A 31 -1.87 -12.35 0.04
CA ALA A 31 -2.04 -11.62 1.28
C ALA A 31 -3.45 -11.02 1.37
N GLU A 32 -3.87 -10.71 2.58
CA GLU A 32 -5.08 -9.95 2.88
C GLU A 32 -4.68 -8.58 3.42
N GLY A 33 -5.46 -7.57 3.07
CA GLY A 33 -5.32 -6.21 3.56
C GLY A 33 -6.66 -5.70 4.05
N ASP A 34 -6.62 -4.80 5.03
CA ASP A 34 -7.79 -4.10 5.53
C ASP A 34 -8.23 -2.97 4.58
N ALA A 35 -9.23 -2.18 4.99
CA ALA A 35 -9.72 -1.04 4.21
C ALA A 35 -8.64 0.02 3.94
N SER A 36 -7.74 0.26 4.90
CA SER A 36 -6.61 1.19 4.74
C SER A 36 -5.63 0.69 3.69
N THR A 37 -5.35 -0.62 3.71
CA THR A 37 -4.50 -1.28 2.72
C THR A 37 -5.10 -1.18 1.32
N LEU A 38 -6.41 -1.42 1.19
CA LEU A 38 -7.12 -1.24 -0.07
C LEU A 38 -6.98 0.19 -0.59
N ASP A 39 -7.20 1.21 0.25
CA ASP A 39 -7.13 2.60 -0.20
C ASP A 39 -5.73 2.96 -0.74
N VAL A 40 -4.67 2.60 -0.01
CA VAL A 40 -3.30 2.88 -0.44
C VAL A 40 -2.97 2.14 -1.75
N LEU A 41 -3.30 0.85 -1.85
CA LEU A 41 -3.02 0.06 -3.06
C LEU A 41 -3.86 0.55 -4.25
N ARG A 42 -5.08 1.02 -4.03
CA ARG A 42 -5.91 1.66 -5.05
C ARG A 42 -5.25 2.94 -5.56
N ARG A 43 -4.83 3.84 -4.67
CA ARG A 43 -4.14 5.08 -5.08
C ARG A 43 -2.81 4.80 -5.81
N LEU A 44 -2.09 3.75 -5.42
CA LEU A 44 -0.91 3.29 -6.16
C LEU A 44 -1.26 2.80 -7.57
N SER A 45 -2.40 2.11 -7.73
CA SER A 45 -2.85 1.63 -9.05
C SER A 45 -3.20 2.77 -10.02
N GLU A 46 -3.52 3.94 -9.48
CA GLU A 46 -3.76 5.18 -10.23
C GLU A 46 -2.46 5.92 -10.60
N GLY A 47 -1.30 5.40 -10.18
CA GLY A 47 0.02 5.96 -10.47
C GLY A 47 0.48 7.04 -9.49
N ASN A 48 -0.18 7.18 -8.33
CA ASN A 48 0.28 8.09 -7.29
C ASN A 48 1.55 7.53 -6.61
N SER A 49 2.47 8.40 -6.19
CA SER A 49 3.60 7.99 -5.36
C SER A 49 3.20 7.89 -3.89
N ILE A 50 3.97 7.18 -3.08
CA ILE A 50 3.71 7.08 -1.63
C ILE A 50 3.76 8.45 -0.96
N GLU A 51 4.66 9.34 -1.37
CA GLU A 51 4.75 10.70 -0.82
C GLU A 51 3.50 11.52 -1.11
N LYS A 52 2.93 11.37 -2.30
CA LYS A 52 1.65 12.00 -2.62
C LYS A 52 0.54 11.39 -1.77
N ILE A 53 0.46 10.07 -1.69
CA ILE A 53 -0.55 9.35 -0.91
C ILE A 53 -0.50 9.78 0.57
N THR A 54 0.68 9.86 1.16
CA THR A 54 0.82 10.26 2.57
C THR A 54 0.47 11.72 2.78
N ALA A 55 0.80 12.61 1.84
CA ALA A 55 0.38 14.01 1.88
C ALA A 55 -1.14 14.16 1.77
N ASP A 56 -1.77 13.46 0.83
CA ASP A 56 -3.22 13.47 0.64
C ASP A 56 -3.92 12.93 1.90
N ILE A 57 -3.47 11.81 2.48
CA ILE A 57 -4.04 11.25 3.72
C ILE A 57 -3.87 12.21 4.91
N SER A 58 -2.70 12.86 5.00
CA SER A 58 -2.40 13.83 6.05
C SER A 58 -3.37 15.03 5.99
N GLU A 59 -3.60 15.57 4.80
CA GLU A 59 -4.51 16.69 4.58
C GLU A 59 -5.98 16.30 4.78
N GLU A 60 -6.41 15.17 4.21
CA GLU A 60 -7.79 14.68 4.27
C GLU A 60 -8.27 14.40 5.71
N ASN A 61 -7.35 14.00 6.59
CA ASN A 61 -7.66 13.54 7.95
C ASN A 61 -7.13 14.46 9.06
N ASP A 62 -6.46 15.57 8.71
CA ASP A 62 -5.77 16.47 9.66
C ASP A 62 -4.79 15.71 10.58
N ILE A 63 -4.06 14.75 10.01
CA ILE A 63 -3.08 13.91 10.71
C ILE A 63 -1.67 14.40 10.36
N PRO A 64 -0.75 14.59 11.32
CA PRO A 64 0.64 14.94 11.01
C PRO A 64 1.28 13.93 10.05
N LEU A 65 1.97 14.42 9.00
CA LEU A 65 2.57 13.57 7.97
C LEU A 65 3.47 12.45 8.54
N LYS A 66 4.21 12.74 9.62
CA LYS A 66 5.04 11.75 10.33
C LYS A 66 4.23 10.60 10.92
N GLU A 67 3.03 10.87 11.44
CA GLU A 67 2.14 9.84 11.97
C GLU A 67 1.57 8.97 10.84
N VAL A 68 1.28 9.57 9.68
CA VAL A 68 0.87 8.81 8.49
C VAL A 68 1.97 7.85 8.04
N TYR A 69 3.22 8.33 7.92
CA TYR A 69 4.37 7.47 7.60
C TYR A 69 4.52 6.32 8.61
N THR A 70 4.39 6.62 9.90
CA THR A 70 4.46 5.61 10.98
C THR A 70 3.32 4.59 10.87
N GLY A 71 2.12 5.02 10.51
CA GLY A 71 0.95 4.17 10.36
C GLY A 71 1.01 3.25 9.13
N LEU A 72 1.62 3.70 8.04
CA LEU A 72 1.78 2.88 6.82
C LEU A 72 2.91 1.84 6.94
N LEU A 73 3.91 2.09 7.78
CA LEU A 73 5.09 1.22 7.87
C LEU A 73 4.75 -0.26 8.16
N PRO A 74 3.92 -0.62 9.16
CA PRO A 74 3.63 -2.03 9.45
C PRO A 74 3.00 -2.75 8.26
N MET A 75 2.12 -2.06 7.51
CA MET A 75 1.51 -2.61 6.30
C MET A 75 2.58 -2.95 5.24
N PHE A 76 3.50 -2.04 4.96
CA PHE A 76 4.58 -2.29 4.01
C PHE A 76 5.59 -3.35 4.51
N GLN A 77 5.81 -3.45 5.83
CA GLN A 77 6.61 -4.52 6.42
C GLN A 77 5.97 -5.90 6.27
N GLU A 78 4.65 -6.03 6.37
CA GLU A 78 3.98 -7.30 6.12
C GLU A 78 4.01 -7.68 4.63
N LEU A 79 3.72 -6.73 3.73
CA LEU A 79 3.77 -6.96 2.28
C LEU A 79 5.19 -7.30 1.81
N SER A 80 6.23 -6.74 2.44
CA SER A 80 7.62 -7.04 2.10
C SER A 80 8.08 -8.44 2.49
N LYS A 81 7.41 -9.11 3.44
CA LYS A 81 7.64 -10.55 3.71
C LYS A 81 7.28 -11.41 2.51
N ALA A 82 6.32 -10.96 1.69
CA ALA A 82 6.00 -11.58 0.40
C ALA A 82 6.96 -11.10 -0.73
N GLY A 83 7.94 -10.24 -0.44
CA GLY A 83 8.88 -9.67 -1.39
C GLY A 83 8.30 -8.53 -2.23
N TRP A 84 7.24 -7.87 -1.74
CA TRP A 84 6.59 -6.75 -2.41
C TRP A 84 6.99 -5.41 -1.77
N PHE A 85 7.00 -4.34 -2.57
CA PHE A 85 7.18 -2.96 -2.13
C PHE A 85 8.45 -2.67 -1.30
N LEU A 86 9.57 -3.29 -1.66
CA LEU A 86 10.84 -3.12 -0.95
C LEU A 86 11.40 -1.68 -1.04
N GLU A 87 11.18 -0.99 -2.16
CA GLU A 87 11.65 0.38 -2.37
C GLU A 87 10.82 1.37 -1.54
N GLU A 88 9.50 1.20 -1.55
CA GLU A 88 8.55 1.98 -0.76
C GLU A 88 8.78 1.78 0.75
N LEU A 89 9.02 0.54 1.18
CA LEU A 89 9.36 0.25 2.58
C LEU A 89 10.63 1.00 3.01
N LYS A 90 11.70 0.93 2.21
CA LYS A 90 12.93 1.65 2.51
C LYS A 90 12.70 3.16 2.62
N MET A 91 11.89 3.72 1.71
CA MET A 91 11.54 5.13 1.77
C MET A 91 10.80 5.48 3.07
N LEU A 92 9.85 4.66 3.50
CA LEU A 92 9.13 4.86 4.75
C LEU A 92 10.05 4.78 5.98
N GLU A 93 11.01 3.86 5.97
CA GLU A 93 12.03 3.72 7.03
C GLU A 93 12.92 4.98 7.13
N ASP A 94 13.30 5.57 5.99
CA ASP A 94 14.11 6.80 5.93
C ASP A 94 13.34 8.05 6.42
N LYS A 95 12.01 7.98 6.56
CA LYS A 95 11.13 9.07 6.99
C LYS A 95 10.74 9.03 8.47
N GLN A 96 11.23 8.04 9.23
CA GLN A 96 11.07 7.99 10.70
C GLN A 96 11.87 9.09 11.40
#